data_AF-A0A7W0BVY1-F1
#
_entry.id   AF-A0A7W0BVY1-F1
#
_cell.length_a   1.000
_cell.length_b   1.000
_cell.length_c   1.000
_cell.angle_alpha   90.00
_cell.angle_beta   90.00
_cell.angle_gamma   90.00
#
_symmetry.space_group_name_H-M   'P 1'
#
loop_
_entity.id
_entity.type
_entity.pdbx_description
1 polymer ?
#
loop_
_entity_poly.entity_id
_entity_poly.type
_entity_poly.pdbx_seq_one_letter_code
_entity_poly.pdbx_strand_id
1 'polypeptide(L)' 'MAKKGQTFQSYTEEFKLQAIHLYENGGMSYQAVAKQLFLVPPK' A
#
# COMPACT_ATOMS: atom_id res chain seq x y z
N MET A 1 1.02 10.15 18.75
CA MET A 1 2.45 10.11 19.14
C MET A 1 3.05 8.80 18.65
N ALA A 2 4.17 8.84 17.92
CA ALA A 2 4.87 7.63 17.51
C ALA A 2 5.37 6.87 18.74
N LYS A 3 5.23 5.54 18.76
CA LYS A 3 5.76 4.72 19.86
C LYS A 3 7.25 4.47 19.66
N LYS A 4 8.02 4.39 20.74
CA LYS A 4 9.45 4.04 20.69
C LYS A 4 9.62 2.69 19.97
N GLY A 5 10.37 2.67 18.87
CA GLY A 5 10.57 1.49 18.03
C GLY A 5 9.56 1.32 16.88
N GLN A 6 8.66 2.29 16.65
CA GLN A 6 7.77 2.26 15.50
C GLN A 6 8.53 2.65 14.23
N THR A 7 8.65 1.70 13.30
CA THR A 7 9.13 1.96 11.94
C THR A 7 7.95 2.38 11.08
N PHE A 8 8.03 3.57 10.50
CA PHE A 8 7.10 3.98 9.47
C PHE A 8 7.65 3.58 8.12
N GLN A 9 6.85 2.85 7.34
CA GLN A 9 7.18 2.59 5.94
C GLN A 9 7.07 3.90 5.18
N SER A 10 8.14 4.27 4.48
CA SER A 10 8.11 5.38 3.52
C SER A 10 7.96 4.81 2.13
N TYR A 11 6.88 5.20 1.46
CA TYR A 11 6.64 4.87 0.07
C TYR A 11 6.96 6.07 -0.81
N THR A 12 7.53 5.82 -1.98
CA THR A 12 7.76 6.87 -2.97
C THR A 12 6.43 7.40 -3.51
N GLU A 13 6.47 8.56 -4.15
CA GLU A 13 5.27 9.18 -4.73
C GLU A 13 4.68 8.29 -5.82
N GLU A 14 5.53 7.73 -6.68
CA GLU A 14 5.14 6.84 -7.77
C GLU A 14 4.40 5.60 -7.24
N PHE A 15 4.89 5.04 -6.13
CA PHE A 15 4.24 3.90 -5.49
C PHE A 15 2.83 4.27 -5.00
N LYS A 16 2.67 5.44 -4.36
CA LYS A 16 1.37 5.92 -3.87
C LYS A 16 0.40 6.16 -5.02
N LEU A 17 0.86 6.80 -6.10
CA LEU A 17 0.05 7.05 -7.30
C LEU A 17 -0.42 5.74 -7.93
N GLN A 18 0.46 4.75 -8.05
CA GLN A 18 0.09 3.44 -8.57
C GLN A 18 -1.00 2.77 -7.71
N ALA A 19 -0.89 2.86 -6.37
CA ALA A 19 -1.91 2.34 -5.46
C ALA A 19 -3.27 3.03 -5.65
N ILE A 20 -3.28 4.36 -5.77
CA ILE A 20 -4.50 5.16 -6.01
C ILE A 20 -5.13 4.77 -7.34
N HIS A 21 -4.35 4.70 -8.42
CA HIS A 21 -4.85 4.31 -9.74
C HIS A 21 -5.46 2.91 -9.75
N LEU A 22 -4.85 1.93 -9.09
CA LEU A 22 -5.41 0.57 -9.00
C LEU A 22 -6.73 0.56 -8.22
N TYR A 23 -6.84 1.35 -7.17
CA TYR A 23 -8.05 1.46 -6.37
C TYR A 23 -9.19 2.16 -7.14
N GLU A 24 -8.93 3.35 -7.68
CA GLU A 24 -9.95 4.18 -8.33
C GLU A 24 -10.34 3.67 -9.71
N ASN A 25 -9.37 3.36 -10.57
CA ASN A 25 -9.63 2.96 -11.96
C ASN A 25 -9.85 1.46 -12.11
N GLY A 26 -9.21 0.66 -11.25
CA GLY A 26 -9.35 -0.80 -11.27
C GLY A 26 -10.56 -1.32 -10.50
N GLY A 27 -11.27 -0.46 -9.75
CA GLY A 27 -12.35 -0.87 -8.85
C GLY A 27 -11.89 -1.87 -7.78
N MET A 28 -10.58 -1.92 -7.51
CA MET A 28 -9.99 -2.95 -6.67
C MET A 28 -10.16 -2.61 -5.20
N SER A 29 -10.46 -3.60 -4.38
CA SER A 29 -10.45 -3.42 -2.93
C SER A 29 -9.02 -3.22 -2.41
N TYR A 30 -8.87 -2.59 -1.25
CA TYR A 30 -7.58 -2.41 -0.57
C TYR A 30 -6.77 -3.72 -0.51
N GLN A 31 -7.40 -4.84 -0.19
CA GLN A 31 -6.72 -6.14 -0.09
C GLN A 31 -6.16 -6.62 -1.43
N ALA A 32 -6.88 -6.38 -2.52
CA ALA A 32 -6.43 -6.73 -3.87
C ALA A 32 -5.25 -5.84 -4.28
N VAL A 33 -5.35 -4.52 -4.07
CA VAL A 33 -4.25 -3.57 -4.33
C VAL A 33 -3.02 -3.93 -3.51
N ALA A 34 -3.19 -4.21 -2.21
CA ALA A 34 -2.08 -4.53 -1.32
C ALA A 34 -1.39 -5.87 -1.68
N LYS A 35 -2.15 -6.87 -2.17
CA LYS A 35 -1.56 -8.10 -2.72
C LYS A 35 -0.77 -7.82 -4.01
N GLN A 36 -1.34 -7.03 -4.91
CA GLN A 36 -0.71 -6.71 -6.19
C GLN A 36 0.56 -5.87 -6.03
N LEU A 37 0.61 -5.01 -5.01
CA LEU A 37 1.79 -4.22 -4.65
C LEU A 37 2.72 -4.92 -3.63
N PHE A 38 2.50 -6.21 -3.36
CA PHE A 38 3.29 -7.03 -2.44
C PHE A 38 3.43 -6.44 -1.02
N LEU A 39 2.46 -5.63 -0.59
CA LEU A 39 2.41 -5.02 0.74
C LEU A 39 1.99 -6.00 1.83
N VAL A 40 1.38 -7.13 1.45
CA VAL A 40 0.93 -8.17 2.37
C VAL A 40 1.68 -9.47 2.04
N PRO A 41 2.47 -10.03 2.97
CA PRO A 41 3.11 -11.32 2.73
C PRO A 41 2.06 -12.42 2.56
N PRO A 42 2.27 -13.40 1.66
CA PRO A 42 1.38 -14.54 1.53
C PRO A 42 1.35 -15.34 2.85
N LYS A 43 0.16 -15.85 3.20
CA LYS A 43 -0.08 -16.68 4.38
C LYS A 43 0.43 -18.10 4.20
#